data_AF-A0A0C2SSU2-F1
#
_entry.id   AF-A0A0C2SSU2-F1
#
_cell.length_a   1.000
_cell.length_b   1.000
_cell.length_c   1.000
_cell.angle_alpha   90.00
_cell.angle_beta   90.00
_cell.angle_gamma   90.00
#
_symmetry.space_group_name_H-M   'P 1'
#
loop_
_entity.id
_entity.type
_entity.pdbx_description
1 polymer ?
#
loop_
_entity_poly.entity_id
_entity_poly.type
_entity_poly.pdbx_seq_one_letter_code
_entity_poly.pdbx_strand_id
1 'polypeptide(L)'
;MGCDMPHIEQVVQFLVPSSLSIWMQRAGRAGRSPDVQAQAILLVQPTVFQVVKPKKTQMSKATAKGKKGDEDEDDELSTEVKYRKDVEEGLRAWIEGLECRREVISSYFDDGVPRTGELSY
;
A
#
# COMPACT_ATOMS: atom_id res chain seq x y z
N MET A 1 16.92 16.13 0.31
CA MET A 1 17.10 17.43 0.98
C MET A 1 17.51 18.45 -0.07
N GLY A 2 16.96 19.68 -0.02
CA GLY A 2 17.38 20.81 -0.88
C GLY A 2 16.54 21.09 -2.14
N CYS A 3 15.21 21.23 -2.00
CA CYS A 3 14.38 21.88 -3.01
C CYS A 3 13.14 22.45 -2.29
N ASP A 4 13.23 23.71 -1.89
CA ASP A 4 12.18 24.45 -1.19
C ASP A 4 11.66 25.55 -2.10
N MET A 5 10.80 25.15 -3.05
CA MET A 5 10.14 26.08 -3.97
C MET A 5 8.69 26.21 -3.51
N PRO A 6 8.24 27.42 -3.10
CA PRO A 6 6.93 27.59 -2.49
C PRO A 6 5.77 27.37 -3.49
N HIS A 7 6.02 27.61 -4.77
CA HIS A 7 5.02 27.56 -5.85
C HIS A 7 5.06 26.24 -6.64
N ILE A 8 5.33 25.11 -5.98
CA ILE A 8 5.19 23.80 -6.63
C ILE A 8 3.71 23.45 -6.68
N GLU A 9 3.13 23.53 -7.88
CA GLU A 9 1.72 23.16 -8.12
C GLU A 9 1.53 21.66 -8.28
N GLN A 10 2.54 20.92 -8.73
CA GLN A 10 2.38 19.50 -9.02
C GLN A 10 3.63 18.69 -8.62
N VAL A 11 3.39 17.58 -7.92
CA VAL A 11 4.40 16.54 -7.64
C VAL A 11 3.95 15.24 -8.28
N VAL A 12 4.78 14.70 -9.16
CA VAL A 12 4.57 13.39 -9.74
C VAL A 12 5.67 12.46 -9.25
N GLN A 13 5.28 11.42 -8.52
CA GLN A 13 6.18 10.34 -8.11
C GLN A 13 5.98 9.15 -9.03
N PHE A 14 7.02 8.81 -9.78
CA PHE A 14 7.08 7.55 -10.51
C PHE A 14 7.65 6.45 -9.60
N LEU A 15 7.03 5.27 -9.64
CA LEU A 15 7.33 4.12 -8.78
C LEU A 15 6.92 4.34 -7.31
N VAL A 16 6.61 3.22 -6.67
CA VAL A 16 6.23 3.18 -5.26
C VAL A 16 7.47 3.47 -4.40
N PRO A 17 7.43 4.46 -3.50
CA PRO A 17 8.49 4.70 -2.54
C PRO A 17 8.56 3.57 -1.51
N SER A 18 9.61 3.53 -0.70
CA SER A 18 9.77 2.47 0.31
C SER A 18 8.80 2.58 1.49
N SER A 19 8.20 3.76 1.72
CA SER A 19 7.23 3.96 2.80
C SER A 19 6.25 5.11 2.51
N LEU A 20 5.10 5.10 3.21
CA LEU A 20 4.10 6.16 3.17
C LEU A 20 4.66 7.47 3.71
N SER A 21 5.49 7.39 4.76
CA SER A 21 6.21 8.55 5.30
C SER A 21 7.08 9.25 4.26
N ILE A 22 7.82 8.49 3.44
CA ILE A 22 8.64 9.07 2.36
C ILE A 22 7.76 9.69 1.28
N TRP A 23 6.64 9.05 0.94
CA TRP A 23 5.67 9.62 0.00
C TRP A 23 5.14 10.97 0.50
N MET A 24 4.69 11.04 1.75
CA MET A 24 4.16 12.29 2.33
C MET A 24 5.20 13.41 2.38
N GLN A 25 6.44 13.10 2.71
CA GLN A 25 7.52 14.10 2.67
C GLN A 25 7.79 14.63 1.26
N ARG A 26 7.60 13.81 0.22
CA ARG A 26 7.77 14.23 -1.18
C ARG A 26 6.56 15.00 -1.69
N ALA A 27 5.36 14.49 -1.45
CA ALA A 27 4.10 15.13 -1.80
C ALA A 27 3.94 16.48 -1.09
N GLY A 28 4.30 16.57 0.19
CA GLY A 28 4.25 17.79 1.01
C GLY A 28 5.27 18.87 0.63
N ARG A 29 6.03 18.68 -0.46
CA ARG A 29 6.79 19.78 -1.08
C ARG A 29 5.90 20.65 -1.97
N ALA A 30 4.78 20.12 -2.44
CA ALA A 30 3.80 20.88 -3.21
C ALA A 30 2.95 21.77 -2.30
N GLY A 31 2.40 22.85 -2.84
CA GLY A 31 1.35 23.64 -2.18
C GLY A 31 1.75 24.27 -0.86
N ARG A 32 2.99 24.75 -0.74
CA ARG A 32 3.45 25.46 0.47
C ARG A 32 2.88 26.88 0.57
N SER A 33 2.54 27.48 -0.56
CA SER A 33 1.80 28.75 -0.59
C SER A 33 0.30 28.53 -0.41
N PRO A 34 -0.40 29.34 0.41
CA PRO A 34 -1.84 29.21 0.63
C PRO A 34 -2.67 29.47 -0.64
N ASP A 35 -2.12 30.24 -1.58
CA ASP A 35 -2.78 30.62 -2.83
C ASP A 35 -2.67 29.55 -3.93
N VAL A 36 -1.93 28.46 -3.68
CA VAL A 36 -1.64 27.43 -4.67
C VAL A 36 -2.39 26.14 -4.35
N GLN A 37 -3.33 25.78 -5.22
CA GLN A 37 -3.95 24.45 -5.17
C GLN A 37 -3.04 23.42 -5.84
N ALA A 38 -2.29 22.69 -5.02
CA ALA A 38 -1.35 21.69 -5.52
C ALA A 38 -1.94 20.29 -5.69
N GLN A 39 -1.34 19.50 -6.59
CA GLN A 39 -1.70 18.10 -6.86
C GLN A 39 -0.50 17.17 -6.66
N ALA A 40 -0.74 16.05 -5.96
CA ALA A 40 0.25 14.99 -5.78
C ALA A 40 -0.24 13.70 -6.46
N ILE A 41 0.51 13.24 -7.46
CA ILE A 41 0.19 12.06 -8.27
C ILE A 41 1.25 10.99 -8.00
N LEU A 42 0.81 9.81 -7.57
CA LEU A 42 1.66 8.62 -7.43
C LEU A 42 1.36 7.62 -8.56
N LEU A 43 2.34 7.35 -9.41
CA LEU A 43 2.23 6.36 -10.49
C LEU A 43 2.80 5.02 -10.02
N VAL A 44 1.89 4.06 -9.83
CA VAL A 44 2.18 2.73 -9.28
C VAL A 44 2.32 1.71 -10.40
N GLN A 45 3.32 0.83 -10.30
CA GLN A 45 3.49 -0.26 -11.26
C GLN A 45 2.45 -1.37 -11.01
N PRO A 46 1.86 -1.98 -12.05
CA PRO A 46 0.89 -3.07 -11.90
C PRO A 46 1.40 -4.27 -11.11
N THR A 47 2.72 -4.50 -11.09
CA THR A 47 3.36 -5.60 -10.35
C THR A 47 3.24 -5.49 -8.83
N VAL A 48 2.90 -4.32 -8.31
CA VAL A 48 2.67 -4.09 -6.87
C VAL A 48 1.42 -4.80 -6.38
N PHE A 49 0.42 -4.97 -7.25
CA PHE A 49 -0.85 -5.64 -6.96
C PHE A 49 -0.81 -7.15 -7.25
N GLN A 50 0.32 -7.69 -7.73
CA GLN A 50 0.42 -9.10 -8.10
C GLN A 50 0.72 -9.96 -6.88
N VAL A 51 -0.21 -10.87 -6.55
CA VAL A 51 -0.03 -11.90 -5.53
C VAL A 51 0.77 -13.07 -6.09
N VAL A 52 1.76 -13.54 -5.34
CA VAL A 52 2.53 -14.74 -5.65
C VAL A 52 1.90 -15.91 -4.91
N LYS A 53 1.39 -16.90 -5.65
CA LYS A 53 0.92 -18.16 -5.04
C LYS A 53 2.12 -18.90 -4.44
N PRO A 54 2.03 -19.39 -3.19
CA PRO A 54 3.08 -20.23 -2.63
C PRO A 54 3.27 -21.46 -3.51
N LYS A 55 4.52 -21.73 -3.92
CA LYS A 55 4.83 -22.97 -4.62
C LYS A 55 4.74 -24.11 -3.61
N LYS A 56 3.83 -25.08 -3.84
CA LYS A 56 3.86 -26.36 -3.14
C LYS A 56 5.21 -27.01 -3.44
N THR A 57 6.14 -26.98 -2.49
CA THR A 57 7.40 -27.73 -2.61
C THR A 57 7.04 -29.20 -2.61
N GLN A 58 6.99 -29.80 -3.80
CA GLN A 58 6.95 -31.25 -3.93
C GLN A 58 8.33 -31.76 -3.53
N MET A 59 8.51 -32.02 -2.23
CA MET A 59 9.63 -32.83 -1.76
C MET A 59 9.41 -34.23 -2.34
N SER A 60 10.33 -34.63 -3.22
CA SER A 60 10.30 -35.87 -3.99
C SER A 60 10.37 -37.12 -3.10
N LYS A 61 9.29 -37.90 -3.11
CA LYS A 61 9.22 -39.36 -3.41
C LYS A 61 10.47 -40.23 -3.13
N ALA A 62 10.51 -40.88 -1.97
CA ALA A 62 10.97 -42.26 -1.75
C ALA A 62 10.42 -42.68 -0.37
N THR A 63 9.37 -43.48 -0.22
CA THR A 63 9.29 -44.90 -0.57
C THR A 63 7.81 -45.30 -0.55
N ALA A 64 7.38 -46.08 -1.53
CA ALA A 64 6.02 -46.59 -1.67
C ALA A 64 5.59 -47.40 -0.44
N LYS A 65 4.34 -47.20 0.03
CA LYS A 65 3.26 -48.22 0.12
C LYS A 65 2.20 -47.79 1.14
N GLY A 66 0.99 -47.47 0.66
CA GLY A 66 -0.23 -47.74 1.44
C GLY A 66 -1.28 -46.63 1.50
N LYS A 67 -2.37 -46.91 0.79
CA LYS A 67 -3.78 -46.74 1.22
C LYS A 67 -4.43 -45.35 1.08
N LYS A 68 -5.33 -45.34 0.10
CA LYS A 68 -6.48 -44.46 -0.18
C LYS A 68 -7.22 -44.04 1.10
N GLY A 69 -7.47 -42.73 1.22
CA GLY A 69 -8.33 -42.10 2.21
C GLY A 69 -8.52 -40.65 1.79
N ASP A 70 -9.72 -40.36 1.29
CA ASP A 70 -10.21 -39.07 0.85
C ASP A 70 -10.98 -38.51 2.04
N GLU A 71 -10.43 -37.52 2.72
CA GLU A 71 -11.15 -36.69 3.69
C GLU A 71 -10.63 -35.26 3.55
N ASP A 72 -11.50 -34.39 3.06
CA ASP A 72 -11.39 -32.94 3.07
C ASP A 72 -11.11 -32.47 4.49
N GLU A 73 -9.90 -31.95 4.72
CA GLU A 73 -9.58 -31.20 5.93
C GLU A 73 -9.29 -29.76 5.54
N ASP A 74 -10.24 -28.90 5.91
CA ASP A 74 -10.16 -27.45 5.95
C ASP A 74 -8.94 -27.02 6.79
N ASP A 75 -7.78 -26.98 6.14
CA ASP A 75 -6.54 -26.49 6.76
C ASP A 75 -6.62 -24.96 6.76
N GLU A 76 -6.95 -24.39 7.94
CA GLU A 76 -6.81 -22.99 8.33
C GLU A 76 -5.34 -22.55 8.19
N LEU A 77 -4.87 -22.48 6.95
CA LEU A 77 -3.52 -22.11 6.61
C LEU A 77 -3.45 -20.59 6.57
N SER A 78 -2.86 -20.01 7.60
CA SER A 78 -2.60 -18.57 7.74
C SER A 78 -2.37 -17.91 6.39
N THR A 79 -3.35 -17.13 5.96
CA THR A 79 -3.47 -16.53 4.62
C THR A 79 -2.51 -15.35 4.48
N GLU A 80 -1.21 -15.60 4.61
CA GLU A 80 -0.18 -14.62 4.28
C GLU A 80 -0.12 -14.46 2.75
N VAL A 81 -0.95 -13.55 2.23
CA VAL A 81 -0.94 -13.13 0.83
C VAL A 81 0.41 -12.49 0.55
N LYS A 82 1.35 -13.27 0.00
CA LYS A 82 2.66 -12.75 -0.39
C LYS A 82 2.57 -12.01 -1.72
N TYR A 83 2.83 -10.71 -1.70
CA TYR A 83 2.90 -9.91 -2.91
C TYR A 83 4.25 -10.05 -3.61
N ARG A 84 4.26 -9.82 -4.92
CA ARG A 84 5.48 -9.86 -5.74
C ARG A 84 6.47 -8.76 -5.34
N LYS A 85 5.96 -7.61 -4.91
CA LYS A 85 6.74 -6.52 -4.35
C LYS A 85 6.39 -6.33 -2.89
N ASP A 86 7.44 -6.23 -2.10
CA ASP A 86 7.34 -5.83 -0.72
C ASP A 86 7.07 -4.33 -0.65
N VAL A 87 5.98 -3.97 0.02
CA VAL A 87 5.49 -2.60 0.19
C VAL A 87 4.96 -2.52 1.61
N GLU A 88 5.35 -1.45 2.31
CA GLU A 88 4.87 -1.16 3.64
C GLU A 88 3.34 -1.19 3.70
N GLU A 89 2.78 -1.79 4.75
CA GLU A 89 1.34 -1.98 4.93
C GLU A 89 0.54 -0.67 4.80
N GLY A 90 0.98 0.40 5.47
CA GLY A 90 0.33 1.71 5.37
C GLY A 90 0.35 2.29 3.95
N LEU A 91 1.43 2.09 3.21
CA LEU A 91 1.52 2.51 1.81
C LEU A 91 0.63 1.64 0.91
N ARG A 92 0.49 0.35 1.19
CA ARG A 92 -0.44 -0.52 0.48
C ARG A 92 -1.89 -0.09 0.71
N ALA A 93 -2.28 0.17 1.96
CA ALA A 93 -3.61 0.69 2.29
C ALA A 93 -3.89 2.02 1.56
N TRP A 94 -2.90 2.91 1.44
CA TRP A 94 -3.05 4.18 0.73
C TRP A 94 -3.21 4.03 -0.79
N ILE A 95 -2.58 3.02 -1.39
CA ILE A 95 -2.61 2.76 -2.84
C ILE A 95 -3.88 1.99 -3.23
N GLU A 96 -4.24 0.96 -2.48
CA GLU A 96 -5.35 0.04 -2.77
C GLU A 96 -6.68 0.49 -2.14
N GLY A 97 -6.62 1.37 -1.13
CA GLY A 97 -7.78 1.88 -0.42
C GLY A 97 -8.76 2.61 -1.35
N LEU A 98 -10.03 2.28 -1.19
CA LEU A 98 -11.15 2.98 -1.85
C LEU A 98 -11.63 4.19 -1.03
N GLU A 99 -11.16 4.31 0.20
CA GLU A 99 -11.49 5.40 1.13
C GLU A 99 -10.72 6.69 0.82
N CYS A 100 -11.04 7.75 1.55
CA CYS A 100 -10.36 9.02 1.38
C CYS A 100 -8.87 8.84 1.72
N ARG A 101 -7.99 9.11 0.74
CA ARG A 101 -6.53 9.04 0.92
C ARG A 101 -6.01 9.85 2.11
N ARG A 102 -6.75 10.89 2.52
CA ARG A 102 -6.39 11.74 3.67
C ARG A 102 -6.74 11.09 5.01
N GLU A 103 -7.79 10.27 5.04
CA GLU A 103 -8.17 9.47 6.22
C GLU A 103 -7.17 8.34 6.44
N VAL A 104 -6.72 7.67 5.37
CA VAL A 104 -5.63 6.67 5.47
C VAL A 104 -4.37 7.27 6.07
N ILE A 105 -4.01 8.49 5.64
CA ILE A 105 -2.86 9.22 6.18
C ILE A 105 -3.09 9.52 7.67
N SER A 106 -4.26 10.05 8.01
CA SER A 106 -4.62 10.39 9.40
C SER A 106 -4.52 9.18 10.32
N SER A 107 -5.06 8.03 9.90
CA SER A 107 -4.96 6.76 10.63
C SER A 107 -3.52 6.22 10.71
N TYR A 108 -2.69 6.45 9.69
CA TYR A 108 -1.30 5.98 9.70
C TYR A 108 -0.40 6.82 10.60
N PHE A 109 -0.64 8.14 10.71
CA PHE A 109 0.15 9.04 11.56
C PHE A 109 -0.45 9.29 12.95
N ASP A 110 -1.60 8.67 13.26
CA ASP A 110 -2.34 8.88 14.50
C ASP A 110 -2.55 10.38 14.80
N ASP A 111 -2.89 11.17 13.77
CA ASP A 111 -3.01 12.64 13.92
C ASP A 111 -4.25 13.07 14.73
N GLY A 112 -5.15 12.12 15.04
CA GLY A 112 -6.28 12.31 15.94
C GLY A 112 -7.35 13.27 15.42
N VAL A 113 -7.33 13.64 14.14
CA VAL A 113 -8.30 14.58 13.56
C VAL A 113 -9.44 13.82 12.87
N PRO A 114 -10.60 13.60 13.54
CA PRO A 114 -11.77 13.06 12.88
C PRO A 114 -12.24 14.05 11.82
N ARG A 115 -12.17 13.65 10.55
CA ARG A 115 -12.67 14.45 9.43
C ARG A 115 -14.10 14.05 9.10
N THR A 116 -14.98 14.08 10.11
CA THR A 116 -16.41 13.99 9.89
C THR A 116 -16.85 15.19 9.07
N GLY A 117 -17.39 14.93 7.88
CA GLY A 117 -17.86 15.92 6.93
C GLY A 117 -19.09 16.70 7.42
N GLU A 118 -18.87 17.69 8.27
CA GLU A 118 -19.75 18.86 8.36
C GLU A 118 -19.03 20.05 7.76
N LEU A 119 -19.04 20.10 6.42
CA LEU A 119 -19.09 21.38 5.73
C LEU A 119 -20.52 21.90 5.94
N SER A 120 -20.76 22.58 7.06
CA SER A 120 -21.89 23.48 7.19
C SER A 120 -21.64 24.67 6.26
N TYR A 121 -22.31 24.64 5.12
CA TYR A 121 -22.54 25.81 4.28
C TYR A 121 -23.52 26.76 4.96
#